data_AF-A0A099L6G4-F1
#
_entry.id   AF-A0A099L6G4-F1
#
_cell.length_a   1.000
_cell.length_b   1.000
_cell.length_c   1.000
_cell.angle_alpha   90.00
_cell.angle_beta   90.00
_cell.angle_gamma   90.00
#
_symmetry.space_group_name_H-M   'P 1'
#
loop_
_entity.id
_entity.type
_entity.pdbx_description
1 polymer ?
#
loop_
_entity_poly.entity_id
_entity_poly.type
_entity_poly.pdbx_seq_one_letter_code
_entity_poly.pdbx_strand_id
1 'polypeptide(L)'
;MSLTDLKKSKDSKKRKKIFTIDEFISDSEDYAKGAPKIVSELTTDGTCHKLNLKEAISEAKRYVKMTEVEHQQAAEVKAGVSARVEKPFRRATFTLSEEAIGQLQDLSQGSDLAKSHILRILIDELCNKEQNEQLKKLLQSRIG
;
A
#
# COMPACT_ATOMS: atom_id res chain seq x y z
N MET A 1 -23.09 13.82 -1.22
CA MET A 1 -22.38 13.84 -2.52
C MET A 1 -22.93 12.69 -3.36
N SER A 2 -23.34 12.95 -4.60
CA SER A 2 -24.13 12.03 -5.45
C SER A 2 -23.26 10.99 -6.18
N LEU A 3 -23.77 9.76 -6.35
CA LEU A 3 -23.09 8.61 -6.98
C LEU A 3 -22.88 8.73 -8.51
N THR A 4 -23.00 9.93 -9.07
CA THR A 4 -22.85 10.20 -10.51
C THR A 4 -21.41 10.49 -10.94
N ASP A 5 -20.50 10.76 -10.01
CA ASP A 5 -19.13 11.20 -10.34
C ASP A 5 -18.11 10.05 -10.47
N LEU A 6 -18.48 8.80 -10.20
CA LEU A 6 -17.58 7.64 -10.37
C LEU A 6 -17.52 7.11 -11.81
N LYS A 7 -17.70 7.96 -12.82
CA LYS A 7 -17.36 7.59 -14.20
C LYS A 7 -15.83 7.62 -14.35
N LYS A 8 -15.20 6.49 -14.04
CA LYS A 8 -13.78 6.20 -14.31
C LYS A 8 -13.45 6.59 -15.76
N SER A 9 -12.82 7.74 -15.95
CA SER A 9 -12.27 8.12 -17.24
C SER A 9 -11.25 7.04 -17.60
N LYS A 10 -11.32 6.51 -18.82
CA LYS A 10 -10.35 5.54 -19.33
C LYS A 10 -8.97 6.16 -19.15
N ASP A 11 -8.13 5.56 -18.31
CA ASP A 11 -6.70 5.81 -18.31
C ASP A 11 -6.23 5.78 -19.76
N SER A 12 -5.80 6.93 -20.26
CA SER A 12 -5.28 7.05 -21.62
C SER A 12 -4.12 6.09 -21.73
N LYS A 13 -4.29 4.98 -22.45
CA LYS A 13 -3.22 4.02 -22.76
C LYS A 13 -2.02 4.83 -23.28
N LYS A 14 -0.99 5.02 -22.46
CA LYS A 14 0.26 5.63 -22.90
C LYS A 14 0.73 4.78 -24.09
N ARG A 15 0.74 5.37 -25.29
CA ARG A 15 1.17 4.66 -26.50
C ARG A 15 2.61 4.21 -26.25
N LYS A 16 2.85 2.90 -26.24
CA LYS A 16 4.21 2.37 -26.24
C LYS A 16 4.85 2.88 -27.53
N LYS A 17 5.83 3.78 -27.42
CA LYS A 17 6.58 4.25 -28.59
C LYS A 17 7.24 3.03 -29.22
N ILE A 18 6.98 2.81 -30.50
CA ILE A 18 7.61 1.73 -31.25
C ILE A 18 9.01 2.25 -31.58
N PHE A 19 10.00 1.74 -30.85
CA PHE A 19 11.40 2.05 -31.05
C PHE A 19 11.86 1.43 -32.37
N THR A 20 12.33 2.28 -33.30
CA THR A 20 12.73 1.82 -34.64
C THR A 20 14.18 1.34 -34.64
N ILE A 21 14.55 0.51 -35.62
CA ILE A 21 15.92 -0.01 -35.75
C ILE A 21 16.92 1.13 -35.95
N ASP A 22 16.57 2.14 -36.75
CA ASP A 22 17.44 3.29 -37.01
C ASP A 22 17.68 4.13 -35.74
N GLU A 23 16.66 4.25 -34.88
CA GLU A 23 16.78 4.90 -33.57
C GLU A 23 17.79 4.15 -32.67
N PHE A 24 17.71 2.81 -32.64
CA PHE A 24 18.66 1.97 -31.89
C PHE A 24 20.09 2.09 -32.39
N ILE A 25 20.29 2.09 -33.70
CA ILE A 25 21.62 2.18 -34.32
C ILE A 25 22.24 3.52 -33.96
N SER A 26 21.51 4.63 -34.14
CA SER A 26 22.01 5.96 -33.83
C SER A 26 22.38 6.14 -32.35
N ASP A 27 21.55 5.63 -31.43
CA ASP A 27 21.80 5.69 -29.99
C ASP A 27 23.02 4.85 -29.59
N SER A 28 23.19 3.69 -30.22
CA SER A 28 24.36 2.82 -30.02
C SER A 28 25.66 3.48 -30.47
N GLU A 29 25.62 4.23 -31.58
CA GLU A 29 26.79 4.98 -32.05
C GLU A 29 27.16 6.14 -31.12
N ASP A 30 26.18 6.90 -30.64
CA ASP A 30 26.41 8.03 -29.73
C ASP A 30 26.95 7.54 -28.38
N TYR A 31 26.45 6.39 -27.91
CA TYR A 31 26.99 5.71 -26.73
C TYR A 31 28.44 5.25 -26.95
N ALA A 32 28.76 4.64 -28.10
CA ALA A 32 30.11 4.22 -28.45
C ALA A 32 31.09 5.40 -28.54
N LYS A 33 30.62 6.57 -28.98
CA LYS A 33 31.37 7.83 -29.02
C LYS A 33 31.51 8.49 -27.62
N GLY A 34 30.85 7.97 -26.59
CA GLY A 34 30.87 8.50 -25.23
C GLY A 34 30.04 9.77 -25.04
N ALA A 35 29.11 10.07 -25.96
CA ALA A 35 28.24 11.24 -25.92
C ALA A 35 26.77 10.83 -25.84
N PRO A 36 26.34 10.13 -24.77
CA PRO A 36 24.96 9.67 -24.64
C PRO A 36 24.01 10.86 -24.57
N LYS A 37 23.02 10.90 -25.46
CA LYS A 37 21.99 11.94 -25.53
C LYS A 37 20.70 11.40 -24.95
N ILE A 38 20.01 12.19 -24.12
CA ILE A 38 18.71 11.78 -23.57
C ILE A 38 17.67 11.87 -24.69
N VAL A 39 17.36 10.74 -25.33
CA VAL A 39 16.35 10.64 -26.39
C VAL A 39 14.97 10.46 -25.77
N SER A 40 14.45 11.53 -25.18
CA SER A 40 13.05 11.57 -24.79
C SER A 40 12.54 13.00 -24.86
N GLU A 41 12.32 13.50 -26.08
CA GLU A 41 11.39 14.59 -26.42
C GLU A 41 11.41 15.04 -27.89
N LEU A 42 11.98 14.26 -28.83
CA LEU A 42 11.79 14.58 -30.25
C LEU A 42 10.43 14.06 -30.72
N THR A 43 9.40 14.90 -30.59
CA THR A 43 8.23 14.79 -31.46
C THR A 43 8.69 15.02 -32.90
N THR A 44 8.01 14.38 -33.84
CA THR A 44 8.32 14.24 -35.28
C THR A 44 8.50 15.55 -36.06
N ASP A 45 8.39 16.71 -35.42
CA ASP A 45 8.20 17.99 -36.08
C ASP A 45 9.35 18.97 -35.81
N GLY A 46 10.57 18.48 -35.56
CA GLY A 46 11.81 19.28 -35.60
C GLY A 46 11.90 20.47 -34.63
N THR A 47 10.90 20.68 -33.77
CA THR A 47 10.92 21.74 -32.76
C THR A 47 11.74 21.27 -31.57
N CYS A 48 13.01 21.68 -31.55
CA CYS A 48 13.81 21.66 -30.32
C CYS A 48 13.17 22.65 -29.35
N HIS A 49 12.31 22.17 -28.44
CA HIS A 49 12.00 22.93 -27.23
C HIS A 49 13.29 22.99 -26.41
N LYS A 50 14.13 23.99 -26.70
CA LYS A 50 15.30 24.33 -25.91
C LYS A 50 14.81 24.96 -24.61
N LEU A 51 14.17 24.16 -23.76
CA LEU A 51 13.80 24.56 -22.42
C LEU A 51 15.08 25.05 -21.74
N ASN A 52 15.02 26.27 -21.23
CA ASN A 52 16.19 26.89 -20.61
C ASN A 52 16.61 26.01 -19.42
N LEU A 53 17.91 25.81 -19.20
CA LEU A 53 18.43 24.95 -18.11
C LEU A 53 17.83 25.35 -16.75
N LYS A 54 17.56 26.65 -16.55
CA LYS A 54 16.88 27.18 -15.37
C LYS A 54 15.43 26.69 -15.22
N GLU A 55 14.72 26.58 -16.33
CA GLU A 55 13.32 26.13 -16.39
C GLU A 55 13.25 24.63 -16.08
N ALA A 56 14.12 23.83 -16.71
CA ALA A 56 14.22 22.39 -16.43
C ALA A 56 14.55 22.09 -14.96
N ILE A 57 15.50 22.84 -14.36
CA ILE A 57 15.82 22.71 -12.93
C ILE A 57 14.63 23.08 -12.05
N SER A 58 13.89 24.13 -12.42
CA SER A 58 12.73 24.57 -11.64
C SER A 58 11.59 23.56 -11.69
N GLU A 59 11.39 22.92 -12.84
CA GLU A 59 10.38 21.89 -13.03
C GLU A 59 10.75 20.61 -12.28
N ALA A 60 12.02 20.17 -12.37
CA ALA A 60 12.53 19.05 -11.60
C ALA A 60 12.34 19.26 -10.08
N LYS A 61 12.64 20.45 -9.57
CA LYS A 61 12.41 20.81 -8.16
C LYS A 61 10.93 20.75 -7.77
N ARG A 62 10.01 21.15 -8.66
CA ARG A 62 8.57 21.03 -8.43
C ARG A 62 8.14 19.57 -8.39
N TYR A 63 8.60 18.73 -9.32
CA TYR A 63 8.30 17.30 -9.29
C TYR A 63 8.77 16.62 -8.01
N VAL A 64 10.01 16.87 -7.58
CA VAL A 64 10.52 16.33 -6.32
C VAL A 64 9.64 16.77 -5.15
N LYS A 65 9.30 18.05 -5.06
CA LYS A 65 8.42 18.58 -4.00
C LYS A 65 7.00 17.96 -4.04
N MET A 66 6.42 17.76 -5.21
CA MET A 66 5.12 17.11 -5.36
C MET A 66 5.20 15.64 -4.95
N THR A 67 6.25 14.92 -5.37
CA THR A 67 6.46 13.52 -4.96
C THR A 67 6.74 13.41 -3.46
N GLU A 68 7.43 14.36 -2.85
CA GLU A 68 7.66 14.39 -1.40
C GLU A 68 6.36 14.59 -0.63
N VAL A 69 5.44 15.42 -1.12
CA VAL A 69 4.11 15.60 -0.51
C VAL A 69 3.23 14.36 -0.71
N GLU A 70 3.27 13.73 -1.88
CA GLU A 70 2.59 12.45 -2.13
C GLU A 70 3.18 11.31 -1.27
N HIS A 71 4.50 11.29 -1.08
CA HIS A 71 5.18 10.32 -0.23
C HIS A 71 4.97 10.59 1.26
N GLN A 72 4.85 11.84 1.72
CA GLN A 72 4.50 12.16 3.11
C GLN A 72 3.04 11.79 3.41
N GLN A 73 2.11 12.04 2.49
CA GLN A 73 0.72 11.55 2.61
C GLN A 73 0.62 10.02 2.52
N ALA A 74 1.53 9.35 1.79
CA ALA A 74 1.58 7.89 1.73
C ALA A 74 2.38 7.25 2.89
N ALA A 75 3.34 7.95 3.51
CA ALA A 75 4.20 7.44 4.58
C ALA A 75 3.57 7.61 5.97
N GLU A 76 2.82 8.69 6.22
CA GLU A 76 1.97 8.79 7.42
C GLU A 76 0.86 7.73 7.41
N VAL A 77 0.42 7.29 6.24
CA VAL A 77 -0.45 6.11 6.11
C VAL A 77 0.34 4.81 6.28
N LYS A 78 1.58 4.68 5.77
CA LYS A 78 2.31 3.39 5.78
C LYS A 78 3.07 3.03 7.07
N ALA A 79 3.38 3.98 7.95
CA ALA A 79 4.07 3.67 9.21
C ALA A 79 3.11 3.29 10.37
N GLY A 80 1.82 3.64 10.27
CA GLY A 80 0.79 3.26 11.24
C GLY A 80 -0.36 2.41 10.68
N VAL A 81 -0.57 2.41 9.37
CA VAL A 81 -1.65 1.71 8.69
C VAL A 81 -1.07 1.02 7.46
N SER A 82 -0.44 -0.15 7.65
CA SER A 82 -0.53 -1.17 6.60
C SER A 82 -2.00 -1.23 6.23
N ALA A 83 -2.35 -0.70 5.07
CA ALA A 83 -3.69 -0.75 4.52
C ALA A 83 -4.10 -2.22 4.58
N ARG A 84 -4.86 -2.56 5.62
CA ARG A 84 -5.51 -3.85 5.79
C ARG A 84 -6.57 -3.83 4.70
N VAL A 85 -6.16 -4.07 3.45
CA VAL A 85 -7.02 -4.71 2.46
C VAL A 85 -7.66 -5.82 3.28
N GLU A 86 -8.96 -5.71 3.54
CA GLU A 86 -9.68 -6.53 4.52
C GLU A 86 -9.56 -7.98 4.10
N LYS A 87 -8.45 -8.61 4.49
CA LYS A 87 -8.22 -10.01 4.19
C LYS A 87 -9.34 -10.72 4.94
N PRO A 88 -10.12 -11.57 4.26
CA PRO A 88 -11.21 -12.25 4.90
C PRO A 88 -10.69 -12.98 6.13
N PHE A 89 -11.44 -12.90 7.24
CA PHE A 89 -11.06 -13.57 8.48
C PHE A 89 -10.87 -15.07 8.20
N ARG A 90 -9.71 -15.60 8.57
CA ARG A 90 -9.44 -17.04 8.47
C ARG A 90 -10.33 -17.78 9.46
N ARG A 91 -10.98 -18.86 9.00
CA ARG A 91 -11.76 -19.75 9.87
C ARG A 91 -10.80 -20.60 10.71
N ALA A 92 -11.11 -20.77 11.99
CA ALA A 92 -10.37 -21.62 12.92
C ALA A 92 -11.35 -22.49 13.71
N THR A 93 -10.93 -23.72 14.02
CA THR A 93 -11.66 -24.67 14.85
C THR A 93 -10.91 -24.83 16.17
N PHE A 94 -11.59 -24.63 17.30
CA PHE A 94 -11.03 -24.71 18.64
C PHE A 94 -11.75 -25.80 19.43
N THR A 95 -11.00 -26.50 20.27
CA THR A 95 -11.57 -27.41 21.28
C THR A 95 -11.64 -26.65 22.59
N LEU A 96 -12.83 -26.52 23.17
CA LEU A 96 -13.10 -25.79 24.41
C LEU A 96 -13.84 -26.72 25.38
N SER A 97 -13.70 -26.48 26.68
CA SER A 97 -14.50 -27.17 27.70
C SER A 97 -15.97 -26.77 27.62
N GLU A 98 -16.88 -27.61 28.12
CA GLU A 98 -18.31 -27.31 28.17
C GLU A 98 -18.59 -26.04 28.99
N GLU A 99 -17.87 -25.84 30.09
CA GLU A 99 -17.96 -24.64 30.91
C GLU A 99 -17.58 -23.37 30.13
N ALA A 100 -16.49 -23.42 29.36
CA ALA A 100 -16.06 -22.28 28.55
C ALA A 100 -17.05 -21.97 27.42
N ILE A 101 -17.67 -23.00 26.83
CA ILE A 101 -18.74 -22.83 25.84
C ILE A 101 -19.97 -22.15 26.48
N GLY A 102 -20.33 -22.54 27.70
CA GLY A 102 -21.40 -21.92 28.49
C GLY A 102 -21.13 -20.44 28.76
N GLN A 103 -19.96 -20.12 29.34
CA GLN A 103 -19.56 -18.73 29.60
C GLN A 103 -19.57 -17.87 28.33
N LEU A 104 -19.08 -18.41 27.21
CA LEU A 104 -19.08 -17.69 25.93
C LEU A 104 -20.49 -17.48 25.37
N GLN A 105 -21.42 -18.40 25.64
CA GLN A 105 -22.83 -18.26 25.27
C GLN A 105 -23.52 -17.18 26.10
N ASP A 106 -23.32 -17.19 27.42
CA ASP A 106 -23.92 -16.22 28.34
C ASP A 106 -23.44 -14.79 28.03
N LEU A 107 -22.13 -14.63 27.77
CA LEU A 107 -21.56 -13.35 27.33
C LEU A 107 -22.14 -12.88 26.00
N SER A 108 -22.34 -13.79 25.05
CA SER A 108 -22.92 -13.47 23.75
C SER A 108 -24.37 -12.99 23.88
N GLN A 109 -25.16 -13.64 24.74
CA GLN A 109 -26.54 -13.26 25.00
C GLN A 109 -26.65 -11.92 25.75
N GLY A 110 -25.76 -11.67 26.72
CA GLY A 110 -25.78 -10.44 27.51
C GLY A 110 -25.27 -9.20 26.76
N SER A 111 -24.34 -9.38 25.81
CA SER A 111 -23.71 -8.27 25.08
C SER A 111 -24.22 -8.05 23.65
N ASP A 112 -25.04 -8.96 23.13
CA ASP A 112 -25.46 -9.02 21.72
C ASP A 112 -24.27 -9.05 20.73
N LEU A 113 -23.11 -9.54 21.19
CA LEU A 113 -21.93 -9.75 20.35
C LEU A 113 -21.83 -11.21 19.93
N ALA A 114 -21.41 -11.44 18.69
CA ALA A 114 -21.12 -12.78 18.22
C ALA A 114 -19.93 -13.39 18.99
N LYS A 115 -20.00 -14.70 19.29
CA LYS A 115 -18.92 -15.45 19.95
C LYS A 115 -17.53 -15.21 19.34
N SER A 116 -17.44 -15.20 18.01
CA SER A 116 -16.18 -14.95 17.31
C SER A 116 -15.64 -13.53 17.53
N HIS A 117 -16.52 -12.55 17.73
CA HIS A 117 -16.15 -11.17 17.99
C HIS A 117 -15.65 -11.00 19.42
N ILE A 118 -16.33 -11.63 20.39
CA ILE A 118 -15.88 -11.68 21.79
C ILE A 118 -14.47 -12.27 21.87
N LEU A 119 -14.19 -13.38 21.19
CA LEU A 119 -12.85 -13.96 21.14
C LEU A 119 -11.80 -13.00 20.56
N ARG A 120 -12.13 -12.22 19.53
CA ARG A 120 -11.19 -11.23 18.98
C ARG A 120 -10.85 -10.16 20.02
N ILE A 121 -11.85 -9.61 20.70
CA ILE A 121 -11.65 -8.60 21.75
C ILE A 121 -10.77 -9.16 22.86
N LEU A 122 -11.09 -10.35 23.37
CA LEU A 122 -10.32 -10.99 24.43
C LEU A 122 -8.86 -11.26 24.01
N ILE A 123 -8.64 -11.71 22.77
CA ILE A 123 -7.30 -11.93 22.23
C ILE A 123 -6.56 -10.60 22.11
N ASP A 124 -7.18 -9.55 21.58
CA ASP A 124 -6.57 -8.23 21.44
C ASP A 124 -6.21 -7.63 22.82
N GLU A 125 -7.11 -7.73 23.80
CA GLU A 125 -6.87 -7.28 25.19
C GLU A 125 -5.73 -8.05 25.87
N LEU A 126 -5.61 -9.35 25.59
CA LEU A 126 -4.48 -10.14 26.05
C LEU A 126 -3.20 -9.72 25.34
N CYS A 127 -3.22 -9.57 24.02
CA CYS A 127 -2.08 -9.22 23.16
C CYS A 127 -1.51 -7.82 23.41
N ASN A 128 -2.32 -6.87 23.88
CA ASN A 128 -1.87 -5.49 24.17
C ASN A 128 -1.04 -5.35 25.46
N LYS A 129 -1.04 -6.36 26.34
CA LYS A 129 -0.24 -6.37 27.59
C LYS A 129 1.21 -6.79 27.28
N GLU A 130 2.20 -6.40 28.10
CA GLU A 130 3.60 -6.75 27.84
C GLU A 130 3.81 -8.28 27.69
N GLN A 131 4.64 -8.68 26.73
CA GLN A 131 4.88 -10.09 26.37
C GLN A 131 5.26 -10.97 27.57
N ASN A 132 6.03 -10.43 28.52
CA ASN A 132 6.45 -11.15 29.73
C ASN A 132 5.28 -11.43 30.69
N GLU A 133 4.32 -10.51 30.81
CA GLU A 133 3.15 -10.72 31.66
C GLU A 133 2.16 -11.71 31.04
N GLN A 134 2.02 -11.68 29.72
CA GLN A 134 1.21 -12.64 28.97
C GLN A 134 1.70 -14.06 29.20
N LEU A 135 3.00 -14.30 28.97
CA LEU A 135 3.61 -15.63 29.15
C LEU A 135 3.44 -16.13 30.58
N LYS A 136 3.65 -15.26 31.57
CA LYS A 136 3.42 -15.62 32.98
C LYS A 136 1.96 -16.02 33.24
N LYS A 137 0.98 -15.25 32.75
CA LYS A 137 -0.45 -15.55 32.93
C LYS A 137 -0.86 -16.85 32.25
N LEU A 138 -0.38 -17.08 31.03
CA LEU A 138 -0.66 -18.32 30.29
C LEU A 138 -0.07 -19.55 31.00
N LEU A 139 1.19 -19.45 31.46
CA LEU A 139 1.85 -20.54 32.18
C LEU A 139 1.26 -20.79 33.58
N GLN A 140 0.72 -19.76 34.23
CA GLN A 140 0.05 -19.89 35.53
C GLN A 140 -1.37 -20.42 35.42
N SER A 141 -2.03 -20.26 34.27
CA SER A 141 -3.39 -20.76 34.08
C SER A 141 -3.40 -22.29 34.07
N ARG A 142 -3.94 -22.90 35.14
CA ARG A 142 -4.26 -24.33 35.19
C ARG A 142 -5.63 -24.55 34.57
N ILE A 143 -5.70 -24.42 33.26
CA ILE A 143 -6.88 -24.76 32.49
C ILE A 143 -6.47 -25.95 31.63
N GLY A 144 -6.88 -27.14 32.05
CA GLY A 144 -6.54 -28.42 31.46
C GLY A 144 -7.62 -29.44 31.77
#